data_AF-A0A0D7P497-F1
#
_entry.id   AF-A0A0D7P497-F1
#
_cell.length_a   1.000
_cell.length_b   1.000
_cell.length_c   1.000
_cell.angle_alpha   90.00
_cell.angle_beta   90.00
_cell.angle_gamma   90.00
#
_symmetry.space_group_name_H-M   'P 1'
#
loop_
_entity.id
_entity.type
_entity.pdbx_description
1 polymer ?
#
loop_
_entity_poly.entity_id
_entity_poly.type
_entity_poly.pdbx_seq_one_letter_code
_entity_poly.pdbx_strand_id
1 'polypeptide(L)'
;MQTELNKVIAALQEFYAQEGFLLERDLGERTLTHRLAVYVERQFSGWQVDCNYDRLGERTLRLPHGSVVSTDDHLGKSVYPDIVVHQRDIPNNLLAIEVRKDSNHQPVEHDQHKLQALTDPHVWFAFATGVLVTLGRNKVSSSEVYVGGGIARPASLWFAERLRVSGLMETRDDGAQH
;
A
#
# COMPACT_ATOMS: atom_id res chain seq x y z
N MET A 1 -11.44 4.30 8.31
CA MET A 1 -10.54 3.14 8.09
C MET A 1 -11.21 1.99 7.33
N GLN A 2 -12.27 1.34 7.85
CA GLN A 2 -12.88 0.18 7.14
C GLN A 2 -13.48 0.56 5.78
N THR A 3 -14.04 1.77 5.65
CA THR A 3 -14.55 2.30 4.38
C THR A 3 -13.46 2.37 3.32
N GLU A 4 -12.30 2.92 3.67
CA GLU A 4 -11.14 3.05 2.77
C GLU A 4 -10.57 1.68 2.41
N LEU A 5 -10.48 0.76 3.36
CA LEU A 5 -10.01 -0.60 3.09
C LEU A 5 -10.98 -1.38 2.17
N ASN A 6 -12.29 -1.20 2.32
CA ASN A 6 -13.27 -1.79 1.38
C ASN A 6 -13.08 -1.27 -0.05
N LYS A 7 -12.71 0.01 -0.21
CA LYS A 7 -12.37 0.58 -1.51
C LYS A 7 -11.09 -0.02 -2.09
N VAL A 8 -10.07 -0.27 -1.26
CA VAL A 8 -8.86 -1.00 -1.70
C VAL A 8 -9.21 -2.42 -2.15
N ILE A 9 -10.09 -3.12 -1.43
CA ILE A 9 -10.57 -4.45 -1.84
C ILE A 9 -11.25 -4.38 -3.21
N ALA A 10 -12.17 -3.44 -3.42
CA ALA A 10 -12.85 -3.27 -4.70
C ALA A 10 -11.85 -2.98 -5.84
N ALA A 11 -10.86 -2.12 -5.60
CA ALA A 11 -9.80 -1.84 -6.56
C ALA A 11 -8.97 -3.08 -6.91
N LEU A 12 -8.60 -3.90 -5.91
CA LEU A 12 -7.89 -5.16 -6.12
C LEU A 12 -8.75 -6.17 -6.88
N GLN A 13 -10.06 -6.25 -6.62
CA GLN A 13 -10.98 -7.12 -7.35
C GLN A 13 -11.02 -6.77 -8.84
N GLU A 14 -11.18 -5.48 -9.16
CA GLU A 14 -11.16 -5.03 -10.55
C GLU A 14 -9.79 -5.25 -11.20
N PHE A 15 -8.70 -4.96 -10.47
CA PHE A 15 -7.34 -5.18 -10.95
C PHE A 15 -7.09 -6.65 -11.34
N TYR A 16 -7.39 -7.61 -10.45
CA TYR A 16 -7.22 -9.03 -10.74
C TYR A 16 -8.19 -9.52 -11.84
N ALA A 17 -9.37 -8.93 -11.96
CA ALA A 17 -10.33 -9.29 -13.00
C ALA A 17 -9.93 -8.80 -14.40
N GLN A 18 -9.17 -7.70 -14.50
CA GLN A 18 -8.89 -7.03 -15.77
C GLN A 18 -7.42 -7.13 -16.21
N GLU A 19 -6.47 -7.27 -15.28
CA GLU A 19 -5.03 -7.18 -15.54
C GLU A 19 -4.33 -8.55 -15.58
N GLY A 20 -5.07 -9.63 -15.88
CA GLY A 20 -4.53 -11.00 -15.95
C GLY A 20 -3.30 -11.11 -16.86
N PHE A 21 -3.29 -10.41 -18.00
CA PHE A 21 -2.12 -10.37 -18.90
C PHE A 21 -0.85 -9.85 -18.21
N LEU A 22 -0.95 -8.81 -17.37
CA LEU A 22 0.22 -8.24 -16.69
C LEU A 22 0.75 -9.17 -15.61
N LEU A 23 -0.16 -9.84 -14.89
CA LEU A 23 0.15 -10.77 -13.82
C LEU A 23 0.77 -12.08 -14.37
N GLU A 24 0.28 -12.57 -15.51
CA GLU A 24 0.80 -13.77 -16.17
C GLU A 24 2.20 -13.56 -16.77
N ARG A 25 2.48 -12.36 -17.27
CA ARG A 25 3.79 -12.01 -17.88
C ARG A 25 4.84 -11.57 -16.88
N ASP A 26 4.53 -11.66 -15.59
CA ASP A 26 5.46 -11.36 -14.50
C ASP A 26 6.10 -9.96 -14.61
N LEU A 27 5.32 -8.96 -15.06
CA LEU A 27 5.85 -7.61 -15.28
C LEU A 27 6.36 -6.97 -13.98
N GLY A 28 7.22 -5.96 -14.11
CA GLY A 28 7.85 -5.29 -12.96
C GLY A 28 6.84 -4.52 -12.09
N GLU A 29 7.17 -4.39 -10.80
CA GLU A 29 6.32 -3.74 -9.78
C GLU A 29 5.81 -2.38 -10.21
N ARG A 30 6.65 -1.51 -10.79
CA ARG A 30 6.23 -0.19 -11.29
C ARG A 30 5.04 -0.24 -12.26
N THR A 31 4.96 -1.28 -13.09
CA THR A 31 3.83 -1.46 -14.03
C THR A 31 2.58 -1.87 -13.27
N LEU A 32 2.70 -2.82 -12.34
CA LEU A 32 1.58 -3.29 -11.52
C LEU A 32 1.07 -2.17 -10.60
N THR A 33 1.96 -1.43 -9.95
CA THR A 33 1.66 -0.27 -9.10
C THR A 33 0.86 0.78 -9.85
N HIS A 34 1.33 1.21 -11.02
CA HIS A 34 0.58 2.19 -11.83
C HIS A 34 -0.82 1.66 -12.21
N ARG A 35 -0.92 0.40 -12.65
CA ARG A 35 -2.21 -0.16 -13.06
C ARG A 35 -3.16 -0.32 -11.88
N LEU A 36 -2.66 -0.75 -10.72
CA LEU A 36 -3.44 -0.78 -9.49
C LEU A 36 -3.91 0.62 -9.10
N ALA A 37 -3.06 1.66 -9.21
CA ALA A 37 -3.44 3.04 -8.91
C ALA A 37 -4.63 3.53 -9.75
N VAL A 38 -4.73 3.13 -11.01
CA VAL A 38 -5.89 3.43 -11.87
C VAL A 38 -7.20 2.83 -11.30
N TYR A 39 -7.16 1.61 -10.78
CA TYR A 39 -8.35 1.01 -10.14
C TYR A 39 -8.64 1.62 -8.78
N VAL A 40 -7.61 1.99 -8.02
CA VAL A 40 -7.76 2.72 -6.76
C VAL A 40 -8.46 4.06 -7.03
N GLU A 41 -8.00 4.84 -8.00
CA GLU A 41 -8.58 6.15 -8.35
C GLU A 41 -10.10 6.10 -8.58
N ARG A 42 -10.59 5.05 -9.26
CA ARG A 42 -12.03 4.85 -9.49
C ARG A 42 -12.86 4.73 -8.22
N GLN A 43 -12.28 4.23 -7.13
CA GLN A 43 -12.96 4.02 -5.85
C GLN A 43 -12.95 5.27 -4.94
N PHE A 44 -12.08 6.24 -5.23
CA PHE A 44 -11.83 7.41 -4.39
C PHE A 44 -12.28 8.71 -5.06
N SER A 45 -13.56 8.78 -5.45
CA SER A 45 -14.16 10.03 -5.95
C SER A 45 -13.95 11.20 -4.97
N GLY A 46 -13.52 12.34 -5.51
CA GLY A 46 -13.20 13.55 -4.74
C GLY A 46 -11.77 13.60 -4.17
N TRP A 47 -10.97 12.54 -4.35
CA TRP A 47 -9.57 12.48 -3.97
C TRP A 47 -8.67 12.40 -5.20
N GLN A 48 -7.39 12.75 -5.03
CA GLN A 48 -6.36 12.46 -6.02
C GLN A 48 -5.66 11.16 -5.65
N VAL A 49 -5.34 10.36 -6.66
CA VAL A 49 -4.53 9.14 -6.51
C VAL A 49 -3.27 9.28 -7.34
N ASP A 50 -2.12 9.33 -6.68
CA ASP A 50 -0.84 9.61 -7.32
C ASP A 50 0.19 8.54 -6.94
N CYS A 51 1.02 8.14 -7.90
CA CYS A 51 2.19 7.30 -7.62
C CYS A 51 3.40 8.15 -7.29
N ASN A 52 4.24 7.67 -6.35
CA ASN A 52 5.50 8.33 -5.97
C ASN A 52 5.36 9.81 -5.59
N TYR A 53 4.21 10.19 -5.03
CA TYR A 53 3.97 11.58 -4.67
C TYR A 53 4.61 11.89 -3.31
N ASP A 54 5.64 12.73 -3.34
CA ASP A 54 6.45 13.11 -2.19
C ASP A 54 6.25 14.57 -1.78
N ARG A 55 5.13 15.21 -2.14
CA ARG A 55 4.93 16.65 -1.94
C ARG A 55 3.81 16.97 -0.99
N LEU A 56 3.91 18.15 -0.38
CA LEU A 56 2.82 18.84 0.28
C LEU A 56 2.98 20.33 -0.04
N GLY A 57 2.27 20.80 -1.05
CA GLY A 57 2.56 22.09 -1.69
C GLY A 57 4.01 22.12 -2.19
N GLU A 58 4.77 23.14 -1.80
CA GLU A 58 6.18 23.25 -2.19
C GLU A 58 7.13 22.36 -1.37
N ARG A 59 6.66 21.76 -0.26
CA ARG A 59 7.51 20.96 0.64
C ARG A 59 7.64 19.52 0.16
N THR A 60 8.83 18.94 0.35
CA THR A 60 9.09 17.51 0.12
C THR A 60 8.87 16.70 1.39
N LEU A 61 8.26 15.52 1.23
CA LEU A 61 8.13 14.48 2.24
C LEU A 61 9.50 13.95 2.61
N ARG A 62 9.99 14.43 3.74
CA ARG A 62 11.25 13.98 4.34
C ARG A 62 10.97 13.37 5.69
N LEU A 63 11.55 12.20 5.92
CA LEU A 63 11.53 11.62 7.25
C LEU A 63 12.54 12.32 8.17
N PRO A 64 12.33 12.25 9.49
CA PRO A 64 13.32 12.75 10.46
C PRO A 64 14.71 12.16 10.22
N HIS A 65 15.75 12.93 10.52
CA HIS A 65 17.14 12.45 10.46
C HIS A 65 17.30 11.23 11.37
N GLY A 66 17.87 10.14 10.85
CA GLY A 66 18.05 8.88 11.58
C GLY A 66 16.96 7.83 11.36
N SER A 67 15.91 8.13 10.57
CA SER A 67 14.96 7.10 10.13
C SER A 67 15.67 6.00 9.33
N VAL A 68 15.29 4.73 9.58
CA VAL A 68 15.89 3.53 8.96
C VAL A 68 15.51 3.41 7.47
N VAL A 69 14.51 4.17 7.02
CA VAL A 69 14.06 4.19 5.62
C VAL A 69 15.06 4.98 4.79
N SER A 70 16.02 4.27 4.19
CA SER A 70 16.90 4.80 3.16
C SER A 70 16.31 4.47 1.80
N THR A 71 15.88 5.48 1.06
CA THR A 71 15.71 5.40 -0.39
C THR A 71 16.99 5.97 -1.00
N ASP A 72 17.58 5.29 -1.97
CA ASP A 72 18.90 5.59 -2.53
C ASP A 72 19.19 7.09 -2.78
N ASP A 73 20.37 7.48 -2.29
CA ASP A 73 21.33 8.46 -2.79
C ASP A 73 21.10 10.00 -2.84
N HIS A 74 22.13 10.66 -2.29
CA HIS A 74 22.67 12.01 -2.55
C HIS A 74 21.91 13.30 -2.17
N LEU A 75 20.60 13.31 -1.89
CA LEU A 75 19.89 14.58 -1.62
C LEU A 75 18.83 14.48 -0.50
N GLY A 76 19.19 13.86 0.63
CA GLY A 76 18.31 13.68 1.78
C GLY A 76 17.26 12.58 1.57
N LYS A 77 16.88 11.91 2.65
CA LYS A 77 15.98 10.74 2.65
C LYS A 77 14.54 11.16 2.31
N SER A 78 14.24 11.30 1.02
CA SER A 78 12.89 11.58 0.52
C SER A 78 12.14 10.27 0.41
N VAL A 79 10.99 10.14 1.07
CA VAL A 79 10.23 8.88 1.03
C VAL A 79 9.14 8.98 -0.02
N TYR A 80 9.19 8.06 -0.97
CA TYR A 80 8.22 7.94 -2.05
C TYR A 80 7.29 6.75 -1.73
N PRO A 81 6.03 7.02 -1.37
CA PRO A 81 5.02 5.98 -1.32
C PRO A 81 4.65 5.52 -2.73
N ASP A 82 4.38 4.23 -2.91
CA ASP A 82 4.08 3.68 -4.23
C ASP A 82 2.78 4.24 -4.81
N ILE A 83 1.72 4.31 -4.01
CA ILE A 83 0.43 4.91 -4.34
C ILE A 83 -0.09 5.67 -3.12
N VAL A 84 -0.60 6.88 -3.33
CA VAL A 84 -1.26 7.66 -2.27
C VAL A 84 -2.65 8.12 -2.68
N VAL A 85 -3.56 8.18 -1.71
CA VAL A 85 -4.86 8.84 -1.80
C VAL A 85 -4.82 10.05 -0.89
N HIS A 86 -4.95 11.24 -1.47
CA HIS A 86 -4.70 12.50 -0.78
C HIS A 86 -5.41 13.67 -1.47
N GLN A 87 -5.36 14.84 -0.84
CA GLN A 87 -5.72 16.11 -1.47
C GLN A 87 -4.45 16.91 -1.70
N ARG A 88 -4.16 17.21 -2.98
CA ARG A 88 -2.96 17.99 -3.34
C ARG A 88 -2.98 19.36 -2.66
N ASP A 89 -1.80 19.86 -2.35
CA ASP A 89 -1.53 21.17 -1.73
C ASP A 89 -2.05 21.39 -0.29
N ILE A 90 -2.78 20.43 0.29
CA ILE A 90 -3.25 20.49 1.69
C ILE A 90 -2.88 19.22 2.47
N PRO A 91 -2.66 19.28 3.79
CA PRO A 91 -2.19 18.14 4.58
C PRO A 91 -3.33 17.17 4.91
N ASN A 92 -4.11 16.76 3.89
CA ASN A 92 -5.17 15.79 4.03
C ASN A 92 -4.78 14.50 3.28
N ASN A 93 -4.11 13.61 4.02
CA ASN A 93 -3.50 12.39 3.51
C ASN A 93 -4.29 11.18 4.03
N LEU A 94 -5.05 10.52 3.14
CA LEU A 94 -5.98 9.47 3.54
C LEU A 94 -5.31 8.11 3.64
N LEU A 95 -4.65 7.69 2.56
CA LEU A 95 -4.14 6.33 2.41
C LEU A 95 -2.81 6.33 1.68
N ALA A 96 -1.83 5.58 2.19
CA ALA A 96 -0.64 5.17 1.46
C ALA A 96 -0.69 3.65 1.22
N ILE A 97 -0.35 3.21 0.02
CA ILE A 97 -0.28 1.79 -0.35
C ILE A 97 1.12 1.50 -0.86
N GLU A 98 1.78 0.51 -0.26
CA GLU A 98 3.01 -0.11 -0.79
C GLU A 98 2.66 -1.41 -1.50
N VAL A 99 3.22 -1.60 -2.69
CA VAL A 99 2.88 -2.71 -3.58
C VAL A 99 4.13 -3.54 -3.83
N ARG A 100 4.07 -4.81 -3.41
CA ARG A 100 5.12 -5.78 -3.66
C ARG A 100 4.64 -6.89 -4.56
N LYS A 101 5.55 -7.56 -5.26
CA LYS A 101 5.30 -8.89 -5.82
C LYS A 101 5.75 -9.97 -4.84
N ASP A 102 5.08 -11.12 -4.88
CA ASP A 102 5.50 -12.30 -4.12
C ASP A 102 6.84 -12.87 -4.59
N SER A 103 7.21 -12.61 -5.85
CA SER A 103 8.52 -12.92 -6.43
C SER A 103 9.63 -11.93 -6.02
N ASN A 104 9.32 -10.88 -5.27
CA ASN A 104 10.31 -9.92 -4.79
C ASN A 104 11.00 -10.46 -3.52
N HIS A 105 12.27 -10.81 -3.66
CA HIS A 105 13.10 -11.38 -2.60
C HIS A 105 13.82 -10.33 -1.72
N GLN A 106 13.62 -9.03 -1.98
CA GLN A 106 14.14 -8.00 -1.08
C GLN A 106 13.46 -8.10 0.29
N PRO A 107 14.11 -7.65 1.38
CA PRO A 107 13.50 -7.61 2.70
C PRO A 107 12.18 -6.81 2.69
N VAL A 108 11.15 -7.30 3.39
CA VAL A 108 9.85 -6.61 3.52
C VAL A 108 9.92 -5.41 4.46
N GLU A 109 10.91 -5.44 5.36
CA GLU A 109 11.15 -4.48 6.42
C GLU A 109 11.31 -3.05 5.89
N HIS A 110 11.78 -2.87 4.65
CA HIS A 110 11.87 -1.53 4.05
C HIS A 110 10.49 -0.90 3.88
N ASP A 111 9.54 -1.63 3.28
CA ASP A 111 8.16 -1.16 3.08
C ASP A 111 7.41 -1.03 4.41
N GLN A 112 7.66 -1.94 5.35
CA GLN A 112 7.09 -1.86 6.69
C GLN A 112 7.56 -0.59 7.41
N HIS A 113 8.87 -0.32 7.43
CA HIS A 113 9.41 0.91 8.01
C HIS A 113 8.89 2.15 7.28
N LYS A 114 8.70 2.09 5.96
CA LYS A 114 8.13 3.17 5.17
C LYS A 114 6.71 3.48 5.64
N LEU A 115 5.83 2.48 5.72
CA LEU A 115 4.43 2.66 6.17
C LEU A 115 4.32 3.06 7.64
N GLN A 116 5.20 2.57 8.51
CA GLN A 116 5.31 3.07 9.88
C GLN A 116 5.63 4.57 9.87
N ALA A 117 6.66 4.99 9.15
CA ALA A 117 7.03 6.40 9.10
C ALA A 117 5.96 7.29 8.44
N LEU A 118 5.29 6.80 7.40
CA LEU A 118 4.21 7.51 6.70
C LEU A 118 2.94 7.66 7.54
N THR A 119 2.71 6.79 8.52
CA THR A 119 1.50 6.82 9.37
C THR A 119 1.77 7.32 10.79
N ASP A 120 3.01 7.69 11.11
CA ASP A 120 3.41 8.21 12.42
C ASP A 120 2.78 9.60 12.66
N PRO A 121 1.93 9.77 13.69
CA PRO A 121 1.23 11.03 13.96
C PRO A 121 2.16 12.20 14.32
N HIS A 122 3.43 11.92 14.63
CA HIS A 122 4.44 12.95 14.92
C HIS A 122 5.12 13.49 13.66
N VAL A 123 4.89 12.88 12.49
CA VAL A 123 5.30 13.44 11.21
C VAL A 123 4.26 14.48 10.78
N TRP A 124 4.72 15.62 10.26
CA TRP A 124 3.91 16.83 9.96
C TRP A 124 2.73 16.61 8.98
N PHE A 125 2.56 15.41 8.44
CA PHE A 125 1.58 15.09 7.38
C PHE A 125 1.40 13.57 7.22
N ALA A 126 1.19 12.89 8.35
CA ALA A 126 0.92 11.46 8.38
C ALA A 126 -0.30 11.08 7.52
N PHE A 127 -0.20 9.95 6.84
CA PHE A 127 -1.34 9.28 6.25
C PHE A 127 -2.20 8.64 7.34
N ALA A 128 -3.51 8.79 7.24
CA ALA A 128 -4.44 8.21 8.22
C ALA A 128 -4.41 6.68 8.24
N THR A 129 -4.08 6.04 7.11
CA THR A 129 -3.94 4.59 6.99
C THR A 129 -2.83 4.25 6.00
N GLY A 130 -2.05 3.22 6.31
CA GLY A 130 -1.09 2.60 5.42
C GLY A 130 -1.50 1.17 5.10
N VAL A 131 -1.26 0.71 3.88
CA VAL A 131 -1.53 -0.68 3.47
C VAL A 131 -0.32 -1.22 2.72
N LEU A 132 0.18 -2.37 3.16
CA LEU A 132 1.11 -3.18 2.37
C LEU A 132 0.30 -4.29 1.69
N VAL A 133 0.43 -4.41 0.38
CA VAL A 133 -0.12 -5.55 -0.38
C VAL A 133 0.99 -6.25 -1.13
N THR A 134 1.08 -7.58 -0.96
CA THR A 134 1.93 -8.42 -1.78
C THR A 134 1.06 -9.12 -2.82
N LEU A 135 1.26 -8.78 -4.08
CA LEU A 135 0.57 -9.34 -5.22
C LEU A 135 1.24 -10.65 -5.63
N GLY A 136 0.48 -11.74 -5.58
CA GLY A 136 0.81 -12.97 -6.27
C GLY A 136 0.13 -13.05 -7.63
N ARG A 137 0.49 -14.07 -8.42
CA ARG A 137 0.02 -14.25 -9.80
C ARG A 137 -1.50 -14.21 -9.94
N ASN A 138 -2.21 -14.91 -9.07
CA ASN A 138 -3.68 -15.04 -9.16
C ASN A 138 -4.42 -14.31 -8.04
N LYS A 139 -3.74 -14.04 -6.93
CA LYS A 139 -4.31 -13.60 -5.66
C LYS A 139 -3.27 -12.79 -4.89
N VAL A 140 -3.75 -11.97 -3.97
CA VAL A 140 -2.91 -11.34 -2.95
C VAL A 140 -2.30 -12.46 -2.10
N SER A 141 -0.99 -12.42 -1.89
CA SER A 141 -0.27 -13.42 -1.08
C SER A 141 -0.19 -13.00 0.39
N SER A 142 -0.04 -11.71 0.66
CA SER A 142 -0.07 -11.15 2.01
C SER A 142 -0.56 -9.71 2.02
N SER A 143 -1.06 -9.26 3.17
CA SER A 143 -1.51 -7.89 3.37
C SER A 143 -1.32 -7.45 4.82
N GLU A 144 -0.93 -6.19 5.02
CA GLU A 144 -0.78 -5.57 6.33
C GLU A 144 -1.39 -4.17 6.34
N VAL A 145 -1.98 -3.76 7.46
CA VAL A 145 -2.55 -2.43 7.66
C VAL A 145 -1.79 -1.71 8.76
N TYR A 146 -1.49 -0.43 8.53
CA TYR A 146 -0.72 0.45 9.40
C TYR A 146 -1.55 1.66 9.81
N VAL A 147 -1.48 2.01 11.08
CA VAL A 147 -2.11 3.20 11.65
C VAL A 147 -1.23 3.73 12.77
N GLY A 148 -1.03 5.03 12.82
CA GLY A 148 -0.36 5.66 13.95
C GLY A 148 1.11 5.25 14.11
N GLY A 149 1.78 4.88 13.02
CA GLY A 149 3.18 4.48 13.02
C GLY A 149 3.46 3.01 13.32
N GLY A 150 2.43 2.16 13.37
CA GLY A 150 2.59 0.74 13.67
C GLY A 150 1.60 -0.15 12.93
N ILE A 151 1.87 -1.47 12.96
CA ILE A 151 0.96 -2.47 12.40
C ILE A 151 -0.32 -2.51 13.25
N ALA A 152 -1.45 -2.19 12.63
CA ALA A 152 -2.77 -2.26 13.24
C ALA A 152 -3.31 -3.71 13.16
N ARG A 153 -2.81 -4.60 14.03
CA ARG A 153 -3.12 -6.05 13.98
C ARG A 153 -4.60 -6.39 13.78
N PRO A 154 -5.58 -5.79 14.51
CA PRO A 154 -6.99 -6.08 14.27
C PRO A 154 -7.46 -5.71 12.86
N ALA A 155 -7.00 -4.57 12.33
CA ALA A 155 -7.33 -4.12 10.99
C ALA A 155 -6.66 -4.99 9.92
N SER A 156 -5.40 -5.41 10.13
CA SER A 156 -4.70 -6.33 9.23
C SER A 156 -5.41 -7.69 9.13
N LEU A 157 -5.83 -8.26 10.27
CA LEU A 157 -6.57 -9.52 10.29
C LEU A 157 -7.93 -9.39 9.60
N TRP A 158 -8.66 -8.32 9.90
CA TRP A 158 -9.94 -8.03 9.24
C TRP A 158 -9.76 -7.86 7.73
N PHE A 159 -8.76 -7.11 7.30
CA PHE A 159 -8.51 -6.85 5.88
C PHE A 159 -8.16 -8.13 5.11
N ALA A 160 -7.24 -8.94 5.66
CA ALA A 160 -6.89 -10.24 5.09
C ALA A 160 -8.10 -11.17 4.99
N GLU A 161 -8.97 -11.18 6.01
CA GLU A 161 -10.18 -11.99 5.99
C GLU A 161 -11.18 -11.51 4.93
N ARG A 162 -11.37 -10.20 4.79
CA ARG A 162 -12.23 -9.65 3.74
C ARG A 162 -11.69 -9.94 2.34
N LEU A 163 -10.37 -9.94 2.15
CA LEU A 163 -9.76 -10.37 0.89
C LEU A 163 -10.05 -11.85 0.60
N ARG A 164 -9.98 -12.75 1.60
CA ARG A 164 -10.35 -14.17 1.43
C ARG A 164 -11.81 -14.35 1.03
N VAL A 165 -12.72 -13.72 1.76
CA VAL A 165 -14.17 -13.75 1.46
C VAL A 165 -14.47 -13.22 0.06
N SER A 166 -13.65 -12.28 -0.42
CA SER A 166 -13.76 -11.69 -1.77
C SER A 166 -13.08 -12.54 -2.86
N GLY A 167 -12.52 -13.70 -2.52
CA GLY A 167 -11.80 -14.59 -3.44
C GLY A 167 -10.38 -14.13 -3.79
N LEU A 168 -9.91 -13.04 -3.20
CA LEU A 168 -8.63 -12.39 -3.51
C LEU A 168 -7.44 -12.94 -2.72
N MET A 169 -7.66 -13.75 -1.70
CA MET A 169 -6.62 -14.45 -0.94
C MET A 169 -6.99 -15.91 -0.77
N GLU A 170 -6.01 -16.77 -0.52
CA GLU A 170 -6.28 -18.17 -0.15
C GLU A 170 -6.87 -18.26 1.26
N THR A 171 -7.85 -19.14 1.41
CA THR A 171 -8.30 -19.61 2.72
C THR A 171 -7.14 -20.35 3.35
N ARG A 172 -6.82 -20.05 4.61
CA ARG A 172 -5.91 -20.91 5.36
C ARG A 172 -6.62 -22.26 5.45
N ASP A 173 -6.09 -23.27 4.77
CA ASP A 173 -6.40 -24.65 5.10
C ASP A 173 -5.74 -24.85 6.46
N ASP A 174 -6.52 -24.69 7.53
CA ASP A 174 -6.13 -25.16 8.85
C ASP A 174 -6.12 -26.68 8.74
N GLY A 175 -5.01 -27.21 8.20
CA GLY A 175 -4.78 -28.62 8.04
C GLY A 175 -5.05 -29.29 9.37
N ALA A 176 -6.20 -29.97 9.46
CA ALA A 176 -6.45 -30.94 10.49
C ALA A 176 -5.33 -31.98 10.33
N GLN A 177 -4.33 -31.85 11.18
CA GLN A 177 -3.32 -32.88 11.36
C GLN A 177 -4.07 -34.10 11.92
N HIS A 178 -4.34 -35.07 11.05
CA HIS A 178 -4.66 -36.43 11.43
C HIS A 178 -3.38 -37.17 11.83
#